data_AF-R8D126-F1
#
_entry.id   AF-R8D126-F1
#
_cell.length_a   1.000
_cell.length_b   1.000
_cell.length_c   1.000
_cell.angle_alpha   90.00
_cell.angle_beta   90.00
_cell.angle_gamma   90.00
#
_symmetry.space_group_name_H-M   'P 1'
#
loop_
_entity.id
_entity.type
_entity.pdbx_description
1 polymer ?
#
loop_
_entity_poly.entity_id
_entity_poly.type
_entity_poly.pdbx_seq_one_letter_code
_entity_poly.pdbx_strand_id
1 'polypeptide(L)'
;MSHDTFETLLIEKSKAVFGYLIKIGADRKEAEDIVQDTLYKDLLLMEEIPLEHLTPWLFRVAINQHRDLHRKEKRLNPIAIE
;
A
#
# COMPACT_ATOMS: atom_id res chain seq x y z
N MET A 1 8.04 22.80 -3.51
CA MET A 1 7.92 22.00 -4.75
C MET A 1 6.73 22.56 -5.54
N SER A 2 6.73 22.55 -6.88
CA SER A 2 5.48 22.82 -7.61
C SER A 2 4.51 21.67 -7.38
N HIS A 3 3.20 21.94 -7.42
CA HIS A 3 2.14 20.95 -7.24
C HIS A 3 2.34 19.75 -8.19
N ASP A 4 2.61 20.01 -9.47
CA ASP A 4 2.86 19.00 -10.50
C ASP A 4 4.04 18.06 -10.21
N THR A 5 5.10 18.56 -9.57
CA THR A 5 6.28 17.73 -9.23
C THR A 5 5.93 16.70 -8.17
N PHE A 6 5.12 17.11 -7.21
CA PHE A 6 4.70 16.27 -6.09
C PHE A 6 3.70 15.21 -6.52
N GLU A 7 2.71 15.57 -7.34
CA GLU A 7 1.78 14.62 -7.93
C GLU A 7 2.49 13.55 -8.75
N THR A 8 3.47 13.96 -9.57
CA THR A 8 4.27 13.02 -10.37
C THR A 8 5.02 12.02 -9.48
N LEU A 9 5.60 12.50 -8.38
CA LEU A 9 6.29 11.65 -7.40
C LEU A 9 5.32 10.63 -6.78
N LEU A 10 4.15 11.06 -6.33
CA LEU A 10 3.14 10.17 -5.76
C LEU A 10 2.69 9.09 -6.76
N ILE A 11 2.46 9.47 -8.01
CA ILE A 11 2.09 8.54 -9.09
C ILE A 11 3.21 7.52 -9.35
N GLU A 12 4.47 7.93 -9.30
CA GLU A 12 5.60 7.01 -9.45
C GLU A 12 5.64 6.00 -8.28
N LYS A 13 5.51 6.48 -7.04
CA LYS A 13 5.53 5.61 -5.86
C LYS A 13 4.32 4.68 -5.80
N SER A 14 3.14 5.15 -6.22
CA SER A 14 1.93 4.33 -6.28
C SER A 14 2.10 3.13 -7.21
N LYS A 15 2.67 3.35 -8.40
CA LYS A 15 2.97 2.28 -9.37
C LYS A 15 3.98 1.27 -8.82
N ALA A 16 4.98 1.73 -8.09
CA ALA A 16 5.98 0.84 -7.48
C ALA A 16 5.37 -0.05 -6.39
N VAL A 17 4.54 0.53 -5.51
CA VAL A 17 3.82 -0.23 -4.47
C VAL A 17 2.84 -1.21 -5.09
N PHE A 18 2.03 -0.76 -6.06
CA PHE A 18 1.09 -1.59 -6.79
C PHE A 18 1.79 -2.81 -7.40
N GLY A 19 2.85 -2.59 -8.20
CA GLY A 19 3.58 -3.68 -8.85
C GLY A 19 4.18 -4.67 -7.85
N TYR A 20 4.59 -4.20 -6.67
CA TYR A 20 5.07 -5.09 -5.62
C TYR A 20 3.95 -5.91 -4.97
N LEU A 21 2.78 -5.32 -4.73
CA LEU A 21 1.61 -6.05 -4.20
C LEU A 21 1.17 -7.16 -5.16
N ILE A 22 1.10 -6.87 -6.46
CA ILE A 22 0.83 -7.89 -7.49
C ILE A 22 1.87 -9.01 -7.44
N LYS A 23 3.16 -8.65 -7.30
CA LYS A 23 4.26 -9.63 -7.23
C LYS A 23 4.14 -10.58 -6.03
N ILE A 24 3.60 -10.12 -4.90
CA ILE A 24 3.46 -10.93 -3.68
C ILE A 24 2.12 -11.67 -3.57
N GLY A 25 1.25 -11.54 -4.58
CA GLY A 25 0.03 -12.35 -4.70
C GLY A 25 -1.27 -11.62 -4.40
N ALA A 26 -1.25 -10.31 -4.17
CA ALA A 26 -2.47 -9.52 -4.11
C ALA A 26 -3.16 -9.54 -5.49
N ASP A 27 -4.50 -9.64 -5.50
CA ASP A 27 -5.24 -9.42 -6.73
C ASP A 27 -5.23 -7.94 -7.11
N ARG A 28 -5.64 -7.63 -8.36
CA ARG A 28 -5.61 -6.26 -8.87
C ARG A 28 -6.43 -5.29 -8.02
N LYS A 29 -7.62 -5.71 -7.60
CA LYS A 29 -8.53 -4.85 -6.85
C LYS A 29 -7.99 -4.60 -5.45
N GLU A 30 -7.53 -5.66 -4.78
CA GLU A 30 -6.87 -5.56 -3.48
C GLU A 30 -5.65 -4.63 -3.55
N ALA A 31 -4.82 -4.77 -4.57
CA ALA A 31 -3.65 -3.92 -4.74
C ALA A 31 -4.03 -2.45 -5.02
N GLU A 32 -5.05 -2.18 -5.83
CA GLU A 32 -5.58 -0.82 -6.07
C GLU A 32 -6.11 -0.21 -4.75
N ASP A 33 -6.88 -0.97 -3.97
CA ASP A 33 -7.45 -0.53 -2.70
C ASP A 33 -6.36 -0.22 -1.66
N ILE A 34 -5.38 -1.12 -1.49
CA ILE A 34 -4.25 -0.93 -0.55
C ILE A 34 -3.40 0.29 -0.94
N VAL A 35 -3.14 0.50 -2.23
CA VAL A 35 -2.35 1.64 -2.71
C VAL A 35 -3.08 2.94 -2.42
N GLN A 36 -4.38 3.02 -2.70
CA GLN A 36 -5.18 4.22 -2.41
C GLN A 36 -5.18 4.54 -0.90
N ASP A 37 -5.43 3.56 -0.05
CA ASP A 37 -5.43 3.77 1.41
C ASP A 37 -4.05 4.16 1.94
N THR A 38 -2.97 3.55 1.40
CA THR A 38 -1.60 3.88 1.79
C THR A 38 -1.23 5.32 1.42
N LEU A 39 -1.58 5.78 0.21
CA LEU A 39 -1.36 7.16 -0.21
C LEU A 39 -2.23 8.15 0.57
N TYR A 40 -3.47 7.78 0.90
CA TYR A 40 -4.33 8.62 1.72
C TYR A 40 -3.71 8.86 3.10
N LYS A 41 -3.16 7.81 3.73
CA LYS A 41 -2.42 7.93 4.99
C LYS A 41 -1.16 8.78 4.85
N ASP A 42 -0.45 8.65 3.72
CA ASP A 42 0.74 9.47 3.44
C ASP A 42 0.40 10.95 3.40
N LEU A 43 -0.63 11.33 2.64
CA LEU A 43 -1.10 12.71 2.53
C LEU A 43 -1.48 13.34 3.87
N LEU A 44 -1.99 12.53 4.81
CA LEU A 44 -2.33 12.97 6.17
C LEU A 44 -1.11 13.14 7.09
N LEU A 45 -0.04 12.37 6.86
CA LEU A 45 1.14 12.30 7.74
C LEU A 45 2.38 12.95 7.12
N MET A 46 2.25 13.52 5.92
CA MET A 46 3.37 13.99 5.12
C MET A 46 4.23 15.06 5.80
N GLU A 47 3.64 15.90 6.65
CA GLU A 47 4.38 16.92 7.41
C GLU A 47 5.30 16.30 8.49
N GLU A 48 5.05 15.04 8.87
CA GLU A 48 5.78 14.34 9.94
C GLU A 48 6.84 13.37 9.41
N ILE A 49 6.81 13.01 8.12
CA ILE A 49 7.68 11.99 7.53
C ILE A 49 8.76 12.65 6.65
N PRO A 50 10.05 12.52 6.99
CA PRO A 50 11.13 12.94 6.09
C PRO A 50 11.04 12.24 4.74
N LEU A 51 11.25 12.99 3.64
CA LEU A 51 11.12 12.46 2.27
C LEU A 51 11.98 11.20 2.02
N GLU A 52 13.14 11.11 2.65
CA GLU A 52 14.03 9.94 2.60
C GLU A 52 13.43 8.67 3.20
N HIS A 53 12.44 8.79 4.08
CA HIS A 53 11.74 7.68 4.71
C HIS A 53 10.40 7.36 4.07
N LEU A 54 9.93 8.21 3.14
CA LEU A 54 8.63 8.05 2.48
C LEU A 54 8.51 6.70 1.77
N THR A 55 9.48 6.34 0.92
CA THR A 55 9.39 5.09 0.16
C THR A 55 9.39 3.86 1.08
N PRO A 56 10.34 3.68 2.00
CA PRO A 56 10.28 2.58 2.97
C PRO A 56 8.97 2.53 3.78
N TRP A 57 8.42 3.69 4.14
CA TRP A 57 7.17 3.79 4.89
C TRP A 57 5.97 3.31 4.06
N LEU A 58 5.84 3.76 2.80
CA LEU A 58 4.77 3.34 1.88
C LEU A 58 4.75 1.82 1.71
N PHE A 59 5.91 1.21 1.46
CA PHE A 59 6.01 -0.25 1.33
C PHE A 59 5.64 -0.97 2.63
N ARG A 60 6.09 -0.48 3.78
CA ARG A 60 5.78 -1.09 5.07
C ARG A 60 4.27 -1.07 5.34
N VAL A 61 3.62 0.07 5.12
CA VAL A 61 2.18 0.22 5.33
C VAL A 61 1.42 -0.71 4.38
N ALA A 62 1.69 -0.66 3.08
CA ALA A 62 1.00 -1.49 2.09
C ALA A 62 1.15 -3.00 2.35
N ILE A 63 2.37 -3.47 2.65
CA ILE A 63 2.63 -4.89 2.95
C ILE A 63 1.90 -5.33 4.22
N ASN A 64 1.86 -4.48 5.24
CA ASN A 64 1.15 -4.82 6.47
C ASN A 64 -0.35 -4.97 6.22
N GLN A 65 -0.95 -4.08 5.41
CA GLN A 65 -2.36 -4.16 5.05
C GLN A 65 -2.69 -5.47 4.31
N HIS A 66 -1.89 -5.82 3.30
CA HIS A 66 -2.02 -7.09 2.58
C HIS A 66 -1.97 -8.30 3.52
N ARG A 67 -1.00 -8.33 4.44
CA ARG A 67 -0.87 -9.41 5.43
C ARG A 67 -2.06 -9.47 6.38
N ASP A 68 -2.61 -8.33 6.78
CA ASP A 68 -3.74 -8.26 7.68
C ASP A 68 -5.05 -8.70 7.00
N LEU A 69 -5.25 -8.37 5.72
CA LEU A 69 -6.35 -8.91 4.91
C LEU A 69 -6.28 -10.43 4.83
N HIS A 70 -5.13 -10.99 4.46
CA HIS A 70 -4.94 -12.44 4.42
C HIS A 70 -5.12 -13.12 5.79
N ARG A 71 -4.67 -12.50 6.88
CA ARG A 71 -4.93 -13.01 8.24
C ARG A 71 -6.42 -13.01 8.56
N LYS A 72 -7.15 -11.97 8.15
CA LYS A 72 -8.60 -11.85 8.36
C LYS A 72 -9.37 -12.89 7.56
N GLU A 73 -9.01 -13.10 6.30
CA GLU A 73 -9.58 -14.15 5.45
C GLU A 73 -9.41 -15.54 6.07
N LYS A 74 -8.20 -15.87 6.55
CA LYS A 74 -7.93 -17.16 7.22
C LYS A 74 -8.73 -17.34 8.52
N ARG A 75 -9.03 -16.26 9.24
CA ARG A 75 -9.87 -16.30 10.45
C ARG A 75 -11.35 -16.51 10.12
N LEU A 76 -11.83 -15.96 9.01
CA LEU A 76 -13.22 -16.05 8.57
C LEU A 76 -13.52 -17.35 7.81
N ASN A 77 -12.52 -17.90 7.12
CA ASN A 77 -12.55 -19.22 6.50
C ASN A 77 -11.52 -20.14 7.18
N PRO A 78 -11.79 -20.61 8.42
CA PRO A 78 -11.03 -21.71 8.99
C PRO A 78 -11.36 -22.95 8.16
N ILE A 79 -10.51 -23.25 7.18
CA ILE A 79 -10.43 -24.49 6.37
C ILE A 79 -11.66 -25.40 6.54
N ALA A 80 -12.54 -25.46 5.53
CA ALA A 80 -13.47 -26.57 5.41
C ALA A 80 -12.63 -27.86 5.38
N ILE A 81 -12.70 -28.63 6.47
CA ILE A 81 -12.15 -29.97 6.52
C ILE A 81 -13.04 -30.81 5.59
N GLU A 82 -12.53 -31.12 4.40
CA GLU A 82 -12.99 -32.29 3.63
C GLU A 82 -12.32 -33.55 4.19
#